data_AF-A0A6H5I1M5-F1
#
_entry.id   AF-A0A6H5I1M5-F1
#
_cell.length_a   1.000
_cell.length_b   1.000
_cell.length_c   1.000
_cell.angle_alpha   90.00
_cell.angle_beta   90.00
_cell.angle_gamma   90.00
#
_symmetry.space_group_name_H-M   'P 1'
#
loop_
_entity.id
_entity.type
_entity.pdbx_description
1 polymer ?
#
loop_
_entity_poly.entity_id
_entity_poly.type
_entity_poly.pdbx_seq_one_letter_code
_entity_poly.pdbx_strand_id
1 'polypeptide(L)'
;MFLFDYRNIPHITTGRSPANIMYNRDLRTRLSCLKPCVHDQVENQQRRQILARPGNRKVNINVGDKVFMDAHGVRTEKRVPGQIVKQTAPSTFVVKSNSGAMHKRHADQLIKPPPRRSPRFAIKNEGKL
;
A
#
# COMPACT_ATOMS: atom_id res chain seq x y z
N MET A 1 17.32 -26.75 14.04
CA MET A 1 16.01 -26.49 14.71
C MET A 1 15.44 -25.25 14.04
N PHE A 2 14.48 -25.40 13.12
CA PHE A 2 14.11 -24.36 12.13
C PHE A 2 13.92 -22.94 12.68
N LEU A 3 13.18 -22.80 13.78
CA LEU A 3 12.78 -21.49 14.30
C LEU A 3 13.93 -20.71 14.98
N PHE A 4 14.85 -21.43 15.63
CA PHE A 4 16.04 -20.83 16.23
C PHE A 4 16.98 -20.32 15.16
N ASP A 5 17.16 -21.11 14.09
CA ASP A 5 18.02 -20.75 12.97
C ASP A 5 17.44 -19.53 12.23
N TYR A 6 16.14 -19.52 11.92
CA TYR A 6 15.45 -18.38 11.30
C TYR A 6 15.60 -17.07 12.09
N ARG A 7 15.53 -17.14 13.43
CA ARG A 7 15.66 -15.95 14.29
C ARG A 7 17.09 -15.42 14.43
N ASN A 8 18.09 -16.24 14.12
CA ASN A 8 19.51 -15.90 14.20
C ASN A 8 20.15 -15.56 12.85
N ILE A 9 19.51 -15.95 11.74
CA ILE A 9 19.94 -15.60 10.38
C ILE A 9 19.63 -14.11 10.12
N PRO A 10 20.61 -13.34 9.62
CA PRO A 10 20.38 -11.95 9.24
C PRO A 10 19.41 -11.87 8.06
N HIS A 11 18.44 -10.96 8.12
CA HIS A 11 17.52 -10.74 7.02
C HIS A 11 18.19 -9.87 5.93
N ILE A 12 18.01 -10.23 4.65
CA ILE A 12 18.69 -9.61 3.50
C ILE A 12 18.53 -8.07 3.47
N THR A 13 17.35 -7.58 3.85
CA THR A 13 17.04 -6.14 3.81
C THR A 13 17.64 -5.35 4.98
N THR A 14 17.73 -5.96 6.17
CA THR A 14 18.12 -5.25 7.40
C THR A 14 19.53 -5.59 7.86
N GLY A 15 20.14 -6.64 7.33
CA GLY A 15 21.43 -7.20 7.78
C GLY A 15 21.45 -7.65 9.24
N ARG A 16 20.32 -7.55 9.95
CA ARG A 16 20.16 -7.91 11.36
C ARG A 16 19.21 -9.09 11.48
N SER A 17 19.45 -9.92 12.49
CA SER A 17 18.59 -11.06 12.78
C SER A 17 17.30 -10.59 13.47
N PRO A 18 16.17 -11.32 13.32
CA PRO A 18 14.95 -11.02 14.05
C PRO A 18 15.17 -10.94 15.58
N ALA A 19 16.02 -11.82 16.13
CA ALA A 19 16.36 -11.79 17.55
C ALA A 19 17.12 -10.52 17.96
N ASN A 20 18.00 -10.01 17.10
CA ASN A 20 18.69 -8.74 17.35
C ASN A 20 17.70 -7.57 17.39
N ILE A 21 16.76 -7.50 16.44
CA ILE A 21 15.73 -6.45 16.43
C ILE A 21 14.85 -6.54 17.68
N MET A 22 14.51 -7.74 18.13
CA MET A 22 13.64 -7.96 19.28
C MET A 22 14.33 -7.67 20.63
N TYR A 23 15.58 -8.11 20.79
CA TYR A 23 16.31 -8.03 22.07
C TYR A 23 17.34 -6.90 22.13
N ASN A 24 17.51 -6.17 21.04
CA ASN A 24 18.56 -5.16 20.83
C ASN A 24 19.98 -5.68 21.11
N ARG A 25 20.19 -6.99 20.94
CA ARG A 25 21.48 -7.68 21.12
C ARG A 25 21.51 -8.94 20.27
N ASP A 26 22.70 -9.35 19.84
CA ASP A 26 22.86 -10.64 19.17
C ASP A 26 22.80 -11.79 20.19
N LEU A 27 22.00 -12.82 19.88
CA LEU A 27 22.06 -14.07 20.62
C LEU A 27 23.41 -14.74 20.37
N ARG A 28 24.07 -15.20 21.44
CA ARG A 28 25.35 -15.90 21.33
C ARG A 28 25.14 -17.24 20.63
N THR A 29 25.71 -17.37 19.45
CA THR A 29 25.85 -18.65 18.73
C THR A 29 27.32 -19.00 18.60
N ARG A 30 27.64 -20.27 18.27
CA ARG A 30 29.03 -20.72 18.09
C ARG A 30 29.83 -19.88 17.09
N LEU A 31 29.15 -19.28 16.10
CA LEU A 31 29.76 -18.46 15.05
C LEU A 31 29.64 -16.94 15.29
N SER A 32 29.09 -16.51 16.43
CA SER A 32 28.88 -15.08 16.71
C SER A 32 30.18 -14.27 16.83
N CYS A 33 31.29 -14.90 17.24
CA CYS A 33 32.59 -14.25 17.42
C CYS A 33 33.31 -13.92 16.10
N LEU A 34 32.88 -14.51 14.98
CA LEU A 34 33.53 -14.38 13.68
C LEU A 34 32.88 -13.32 12.78
N LYS A 35 31.86 -12.60 13.27
CA LYS A 35 31.06 -11.70 12.43
C LYS A 35 31.70 -10.31 12.31
N PRO A 36 31.90 -9.78 11.08
CA PRO A 36 32.34 -8.39 10.89
C PRO A 36 31.21 -7.39 11.17
N CYS A 37 31.56 -6.11 11.32
CA CYS A 37 30.58 -5.02 11.41
C CYS A 37 29.86 -4.82 10.07
N VAL A 38 28.51 -4.79 10.07
CA VAL A 38 27.66 -4.72 8.85
C VAL A 38 26.93 -3.38 8.67
N HIS A 39 27.23 -2.37 9.49
CA HIS A 39 26.47 -1.13 9.54
C HIS A 39 26.36 -0.44 8.16
N ASP A 40 27.50 -0.21 7.51
CA ASP A 40 27.58 0.49 6.22
C ASP A 40 26.88 -0.29 5.10
N GLN A 41 26.95 -1.62 5.14
CA GLN A 41 26.26 -2.46 4.15
C GLN A 41 24.75 -2.31 4.25
N VAL A 42 24.22 -2.28 5.48
CA VAL A 42 22.78 -2.10 5.76
C VAL A 42 22.32 -0.72 5.32
N GLU A 43 23.05 0.33 5.67
CA GLU A 43 22.70 1.70 5.25
C GLU A 43 22.68 1.82 3.73
N ASN A 44 23.70 1.29 3.04
CA ASN A 44 23.77 1.28 1.59
C ASN A 44 22.63 0.48 0.94
N GLN A 45 22.17 -0.60 1.57
CA GLN A 45 21.06 -1.40 1.05
C GLN A 45 19.70 -0.71 1.25
N GLN A 46 19.50 -0.05 2.40
CA GLN A 46 18.33 0.78 2.66
C GLN A 46 18.26 1.96 1.67
N ARG A 47 19.39 2.64 1.44
CA ARG A 47 19.48 3.74 0.47
C ARG A 47 19.15 3.25 -0.95
N ARG A 48 19.70 2.11 -1.36
CA ARG A 48 19.37 1.46 -2.65
C ARG A 48 17.88 1.14 -2.75
N GLN A 49 17.25 0.66 -1.68
CA GLN A 49 15.82 0.38 -1.68
C GLN A 49 14.97 1.64 -1.85
N ILE A 50 15.35 2.75 -1.21
CA ILE A 50 14.69 4.04 -1.37
C ILE A 50 14.82 4.55 -2.81
N LEU A 51 16.02 4.48 -3.39
CA LEU A 51 16.30 4.90 -4.77
C LEU A 51 15.63 4.01 -5.81
N ALA A 52 15.62 2.70 -5.60
CA ALA A 52 15.04 1.72 -6.51
C ALA A 52 13.51 1.66 -6.45
N ARG A 53 12.89 2.35 -5.48
CA ARG A 53 11.42 2.41 -5.38
C ARG A 53 10.89 3.10 -6.64
N PRO A 54 10.09 2.42 -7.49
CA PRO A 54 9.49 3.07 -8.66
C PRO A 54 8.45 4.09 -8.18
N GLY A 55 8.91 5.29 -7.91
CA GLY A 55 8.07 6.40 -7.48
C GLY A 55 7.41 6.99 -8.70
N ASN A 56 6.21 6.54 -9.07
CA ASN A 56 5.35 7.35 -9.95
C ASN A 56 3.88 6.94 -10.04
N ARG A 57 3.31 6.19 -9.09
CA ARG A 57 1.83 6.17 -8.99
C ARG A 57 1.36 7.44 -8.29
N LYS A 58 1.33 8.57 -9.02
CA LYS A 58 0.68 9.80 -8.57
C LYS A 58 -0.83 9.63 -8.65
N VAL A 59 -1.39 8.97 -7.63
CA VAL A 59 -2.83 8.80 -7.48
C VAL A 59 -3.41 10.11 -6.94
N ASN A 60 -3.57 11.10 -7.82
CA ASN A 60 -4.17 12.39 -7.47
C ASN A 60 -5.68 12.20 -7.30
N ILE A 61 -6.16 11.62 -6.20
CA ILE A 61 -7.60 11.50 -5.97
C ILE A 61 -8.05 12.52 -4.93
N ASN A 62 -9.08 13.27 -5.28
CA ASN A 62 -9.66 14.30 -4.41
C ASN A 62 -10.96 13.82 -3.78
N VAL A 63 -11.35 14.47 -2.69
CA VAL A 63 -12.66 14.27 -2.06
C VAL A 63 -13.76 14.64 -3.06
N GLY A 64 -14.76 13.77 -3.21
CA GLY A 64 -15.85 13.93 -4.17
C GLY A 64 -15.66 13.19 -5.50
N ASP A 65 -14.45 12.70 -5.83
CA ASP A 65 -14.20 11.93 -7.04
C ASP A 65 -14.97 10.60 -7.03
N LYS A 66 -15.54 10.23 -8.19
CA LYS A 66 -16.09 8.89 -8.44
C LYS A 66 -14.93 7.95 -8.73
N VAL A 67 -14.85 6.84 -8.00
CA VAL A 67 -13.79 5.84 -8.10
C VAL A 67 -14.38 4.45 -8.08
N PHE A 68 -13.65 3.50 -8.66
CA PHE A 68 -13.89 2.09 -8.46
C PHE A 68 -13.02 1.59 -7.31
N MET A 69 -13.62 0.84 -6.39
CA MET A 69 -12.95 0.13 -5.32
C MET A 69 -12.86 -1.35 -5.65
N ASP A 70 -11.72 -1.97 -5.38
CA ASP A 70 -11.65 -3.42 -5.45
C ASP A 70 -12.48 -4.06 -4.31
N ALA A 71 -13.30 -5.06 -4.67
CA ALA A 71 -14.07 -5.87 -3.73
C ALA A 71 -13.49 -7.29 -3.67
N HIS A 72 -13.34 -7.81 -2.45
CA HIS A 72 -12.70 -9.11 -2.19
C HIS A 72 -13.71 -10.24 -1.93
N GLY A 73 -15.00 -10.01 -2.18
CA GLY A 73 -16.04 -11.02 -2.01
C GLY A 73 -16.00 -12.07 -3.13
N VAL A 74 -16.14 -13.36 -2.78
CA VAL A 74 -16.09 -14.50 -3.70
C VAL A 74 -17.15 -14.42 -4.83
N ARG A 75 -18.27 -13.74 -4.58
CA ARG A 75 -19.39 -13.55 -5.53
C ARG A 75 -19.63 -12.10 -5.92
N THR A 76 -18.73 -11.18 -5.57
CA THR A 76 -18.89 -9.76 -5.86
C THR A 76 -18.13 -9.41 -7.13
N GLU A 77 -18.66 -8.46 -7.91
CA GLU A 77 -17.87 -7.85 -8.99
C GLU A 77 -16.53 -7.38 -8.43
N LYS A 78 -15.44 -7.67 -9.15
CA LYS A 78 -14.08 -7.33 -8.69
C LYS A 78 -13.94 -5.85 -8.37
N ARG A 79 -14.74 -4.98 -8.99
CA ARG A 79 -14.74 -3.54 -8.81
C ARG A 79 -16.13 -2.99 -8.58
N VAL A 80 -16.30 -2.29 -7.46
CA VAL A 80 -17.56 -1.67 -7.09
C VAL A 80 -17.41 -0.14 -7.20
N PRO A 81 -18.33 0.56 -7.87
CA PRO A 81 -18.30 2.02 -7.93
C PRO A 81 -18.58 2.64 -6.56
N GLY A 82 -17.92 3.74 -6.27
CA GLY A 82 -18.15 4.54 -5.07
C GLY A 82 -17.64 5.97 -5.20
N GLN A 83 -17.91 6.79 -4.19
CA GLN A 83 -17.49 8.18 -4.12
C GLN A 83 -16.64 8.42 -2.87
N ILE A 84 -15.54 9.16 -3.00
CA ILE A 84 -14.68 9.48 -1.85
C ILE A 84 -15.33 10.55 -1.00
N VAL A 85 -15.48 10.25 0.29
CA VAL A 85 -16.08 11.15 1.29
C VAL A 85 -15.01 11.91 2.06
N LYS A 86 -13.92 11.23 2.44
CA LYS A 86 -12.83 11.86 3.21
C LYS A 86 -11.49 11.16 2.98
N GLN A 87 -10.42 11.94 3.08
CA GLN A 87 -9.07 11.42 3.20
C GLN A 87 -8.69 11.31 4.68
N THR A 88 -8.27 10.13 5.12
CA THR A 88 -7.87 9.88 6.52
C THR A 88 -6.36 9.90 6.71
N ALA A 89 -5.60 9.49 5.68
CA ALA A 89 -4.15 9.53 5.66
C ALA A 89 -3.67 9.83 4.23
N PRO A 90 -2.38 10.14 4.00
CA PRO A 90 -1.88 10.50 2.67
C PRO A 90 -2.30 9.53 1.55
N SER A 91 -2.36 8.24 1.85
CA SER A 91 -2.75 7.19 0.90
C SER A 91 -4.01 6.40 1.28
N THR A 92 -4.77 6.85 2.28
CA THR A 92 -5.94 6.13 2.78
C THR A 92 -7.20 6.99 2.74
N PHE A 93 -8.22 6.50 2.06
CA PHE A 93 -9.48 7.19 1.82
C PHE A 93 -10.66 6.40 2.36
N VAL A 94 -11.72 7.11 2.67
CA VAL A 94 -13.03 6.52 2.98
C VAL A 94 -13.97 6.80 1.82
N VAL A 95 -14.52 5.72 1.28
CA VAL A 95 -15.36 5.73 0.09
C VAL A 95 -16.75 5.24 0.46
N LYS A 96 -17.78 5.91 -0.05
CA LYS A 96 -19.18 5.51 0.06
C LYS A 96 -19.57 4.70 -1.17
N SER A 97 -20.03 3.47 -0.95
CA SER A 97 -20.60 2.62 -1.99
C SER A 97 -21.98 3.14 -2.42
N ASN A 98 -22.46 2.73 -3.60
CA ASN A 98 -23.83 2.99 -4.02
C ASN A 98 -24.88 2.41 -3.06
N SER A 99 -24.55 1.35 -2.33
CA SER A 99 -25.39 0.77 -1.27
C SER A 99 -25.40 1.57 0.04
N GLY A 100 -24.69 2.71 0.10
CA GLY A 100 -24.59 3.56 1.30
C GLY A 100 -23.53 3.13 2.31
N ALA A 101 -22.95 1.93 2.17
CA ALA A 101 -21.89 1.44 3.05
C ALA A 101 -20.58 2.24 2.89
N MET A 102 -19.90 2.52 4.00
CA MET A 102 -18.62 3.21 4.02
C MET A 102 -17.46 2.22 4.15
N HIS A 103 -16.47 2.35 3.28
CA HIS A 103 -15.29 1.49 3.27
C HIS A 103 -13.99 2.30 3.32
N LYS A 104 -13.07 1.86 4.18
CA LYS A 104 -11.69 2.37 4.20
C LYS A 104 -10.86 1.61 3.16
N ARG A 105 -10.21 2.33 2.25
CA ARG A 105 -9.40 1.77 1.15
C ARG A 105 -8.09 2.52 0.96
N HIS A 106 -7.04 1.79 0.59
CA HIS A 106 -5.75 2.37 0.21
C HIS A 106 -5.82 2.90 -1.24
N ALA A 107 -5.04 3.91 -1.57
CA ALA A 107 -4.97 4.52 -2.91
C ALA A 107 -4.70 3.48 -4.02
N ASP A 108 -3.99 2.38 -3.70
CA ASP A 108 -3.73 1.31 -4.66
C ASP A 108 -4.96 0.50 -5.06
N GLN A 109 -5.92 0.38 -4.14
CA GLN A 109 -7.19 -0.31 -4.30
C GLN A 109 -8.27 0.59 -4.94
N LEU A 110 -7.90 1.82 -5.30
CA LEU A 110 -8.78 2.81 -5.90
C LEU A 110 -8.34 3.11 -7.33
N ILE A 111 -9.33 3.10 -8.23
CA ILE A 111 -9.10 3.30 -9.65
C ILE A 111 -10.06 4.35 -10.17
N LYS A 112 -9.50 5.36 -10.84
CA LYS A 112 -10.31 6.37 -11.49
C LYS A 112 -11.05 5.75 -12.68
N PRO A 113 -12.34 6.07 -12.88
CA PRO A 113 -13.03 5.69 -14.10
C PRO A 113 -12.25 6.25 -15.30
N PRO A 114 -12.11 5.47 -16.40
CA PRO A 114 -11.51 6.00 -17.61
C PRO A 114 -12.33 7.22 -18.09
N PRO A 115 -11.68 8.25 -18.66
CA PRO A 115 -12.41 9.37 -19.25
C PRO A 115 -13.39 8.84 -20.31
N ARG A 116 -14.66 9.23 -20.23
CA ARG A 116 -15.68 8.82 -21.20
C ARG A 116 -15.25 9.31 -22.59
N ARG A 117 -15.09 8.38 -23.54
CA ARG A 117 -14.56 8.65 -24.89
C ARG A 117 -15.53 9.30 -25.89
N SER A 118 -16.71 9.81 -25.49
CA SER A 118 -17.57 10.53 -26.44
C SER A 118 -18.52 11.56 -25.81
N PRO A 119 -18.69 12.74 -26.44
CA PRO A 119 -19.73 13.70 -26.11
C PRO A 119 -20.99 13.37 -26.92
N ARG A 120 -21.94 12.59 -26.38
CA ARG A 120 -23.22 12.36 -27.09
C ARG A 120 -24.51 12.43 -26.28
N PHE A 121 -24.46 12.58 -24.95
CA PHE A 121 -25.68 12.80 -24.17
C PHE A 121 -25.44 13.79 -23.02
N ALA A 122 -25.47 15.08 -23.34
CA ALA A 122 -25.90 16.10 -22.40
C ALA A 122 -27.38 16.36 -22.69
N ILE A 123 -28.26 15.58 -22.05
CA ILE A 123 -29.69 15.91 -22.05
C ILE A 123 -29.83 17.13 -21.16
N LYS A 124 -30.02 18.31 -21.77
CA LYS A 124 -30.53 19.49 -21.08
C LYS A 124 -31.97 19.19 -20.67
N ASN A 125 -32.19 18.90 -19.40
CA ASN A 125 -33.51 19.09 -18.79
C ASN A 125 -33.56 20.53 -18.27
N GLU A 126 -33.85 21.47 -19.16
CA GLU A 126 -34.35 22.79 -18.76
C GLU A 126 -35.86 22.76 -19.00
N GLY A 127 -36.61 22.56 -17.92
CA GLY A 127 -38.05 22.75 -17.93
C GLY A 127 -38.37 24.21 -18.21
N LYS A 128 -39.27 24.45 -19.16
CA LYS A 128 -40.01 25.71 -19.28
C LYS A 128 -41.50 25.38 -19.26
N LEU A 129 -42.16 26.02 -18.31
CA LEU A 129 -43.60 26.26 -18.24
C LEU A 129 -44.11 26.90 -19.53
#